data_AF-A0A6A3D0B0-F1
#
_entry.id   AF-A0A6A3D0B0-F1
#
_cell.length_a   1.000
_cell.length_b   1.000
_cell.length_c   1.000
_cell.angle_alpha   90.00
_cell.angle_beta   90.00
_cell.angle_gamma   90.00
#
_symmetry.space_group_name_H-M   'P 1'
#
loop_
_entity.id
_entity.type
_entity.pdbx_description
1 polymer ?
#
loop_
_entity_poly.entity_id
_entity_poly.type
_entity_poly.pdbx_seq_one_letter_code
_entity_poly.pdbx_strand_id
1 'polypeptide(L)'
;MFWLQQARDEYRLNRIAQLFDSVGKAISDESFKQWEGLIQLLGSDSKTAGRLDFLHKDFLSSYRDFKKSLQHVYDGKTTDTARQAVESLISLMKNPSTPQRFYLPLLYDSLKLLNWKDRPVLNVSQTNLLLTKLQDLSMARLLIESELPPEALNSVRLALATNLGHAILEE
;
A
#
# COMPACT_ATOMS: atom_id res chain seq x y z
N MET A 1 -6.16 15.34 20.41
CA MET A 1 -5.97 13.96 20.90
C MET A 1 -4.78 13.79 21.86
N PHE A 2 -4.22 14.88 22.42
CA PHE A 2 -3.18 14.82 23.45
C PHE A 2 -3.61 13.94 24.65
N TRP A 3 -4.88 14.02 25.03
CA TRP A 3 -5.48 13.29 26.15
C TRP A 3 -5.63 11.77 25.94
N LEU A 4 -5.85 11.31 24.70
CA LEU A 4 -6.06 9.87 24.41
C LEU A 4 -4.72 9.12 24.27
N GLN A 5 -3.69 9.79 23.77
CA GLN A 5 -2.31 9.28 23.77
C GLN A 5 -1.72 9.26 25.18
N GLN A 6 -2.01 10.27 26.01
CA GLN A 6 -1.60 10.30 27.41
C GLN A 6 -2.33 9.24 28.27
N ALA A 7 -3.51 8.80 27.84
CA ALA A 7 -4.30 7.76 28.51
C ALA A 7 -3.89 6.31 28.17
N ARG A 8 -2.97 6.08 27.22
CA ARG A 8 -2.56 4.73 26.76
C ARG A 8 -3.74 3.82 26.39
N ASP A 9 -4.82 4.38 25.83
CA ASP A 9 -6.02 3.61 25.49
C ASP A 9 -5.83 2.85 24.18
N GLU A 10 -5.10 1.72 24.27
CA GLU A 10 -4.77 0.85 23.15
C GLU A 10 -6.01 0.32 22.42
N TYR A 11 -7.12 0.13 23.14
CA TYR A 11 -8.36 -0.36 22.57
C TYR A 11 -8.95 0.61 21.53
N ARG A 12 -8.96 1.91 21.82
CA ARG A 12 -9.45 2.93 20.88
C ARG A 12 -8.52 3.13 19.69
N LEU A 13 -7.21 3.07 19.92
CA LEU A 13 -6.21 3.12 18.84
C LEU A 13 -6.34 1.90 17.91
N ASN A 14 -6.54 0.71 18.48
CA ASN A 14 -6.73 -0.51 17.70
C ASN A 14 -8.06 -0.49 16.94
N ARG A 15 -9.11 0.08 17.53
CA ARG A 15 -10.41 0.27 16.85
C ARG A 15 -10.33 1.25 15.68
N ILE A 16 -9.52 2.31 15.79
CA ILE A 16 -9.24 3.22 14.66
C ILE A 16 -8.47 2.48 13.55
N ALA A 17 -7.52 1.62 13.90
CA ALA A 17 -6.80 0.80 12.92
C ALA A 17 -7.72 -0.22 12.22
N GLN A 18 -8.58 -0.92 12.96
CA GLN A 18 -9.57 -1.87 12.39
C GLN A 18 -10.61 -1.19 11.50
N LEU A 19 -11.02 0.05 11.84
CA LEU A 19 -11.86 0.85 10.96
C LEU A 19 -11.17 1.16 9.64
N PHE A 20 -9.84 1.30 9.64
CA PHE A 20 -9.06 1.51 8.42
C PHE A 20 -9.02 0.26 7.53
N ASP A 21 -8.88 -0.94 8.12
CA ASP A 21 -8.92 -2.22 7.40
C ASP A 21 -10.28 -2.44 6.70
N SER A 22 -11.37 -1.96 7.31
CA SER A 22 -12.71 -1.99 6.70
C SER A 22 -12.88 -1.04 5.51
N VAL A 23 -12.08 0.04 5.44
CA VAL A 23 -12.17 1.10 4.41
C VAL A 23 -11.32 0.78 3.19
N GLY A 24 -10.22 0.03 3.34
CA GLY A 24 -9.49 -0.55 2.20
C GLY A 24 -10.36 -1.41 1.27
N LYS A 25 -11.51 -1.88 1.77
CA LYS A 25 -12.52 -2.66 1.05
C LYS A 25 -13.61 -1.82 0.36
N ALA A 26 -13.84 -0.58 0.79
CA ALA A 26 -14.94 0.28 0.34
C ALA A 26 -14.38 1.62 -0.19
N ILE A 27 -13.81 1.57 -1.39
CA ILE A 27 -13.18 2.73 -2.03
C ILE A 27 -14.26 3.52 -2.76
N SER A 28 -14.98 4.35 -2.01
CA SER A 28 -15.73 5.47 -2.59
C SER A 28 -14.92 6.76 -2.37
N ASP A 29 -14.98 7.72 -3.30
CA ASP A 29 -14.35 9.03 -3.11
C ASP A 29 -14.89 9.75 -1.86
N GLU A 30 -16.08 9.37 -1.39
CA GLU A 30 -16.77 9.94 -0.24
C GLU A 30 -16.21 9.42 1.10
N SER A 31 -15.91 8.12 1.20
CA SER A 31 -15.25 7.55 2.39
C SER A 31 -13.85 8.17 2.57
N PHE A 32 -13.10 8.39 1.49
CA PHE A 32 -11.79 9.01 1.57
C PHE A 32 -11.84 10.48 2.03
N LYS A 33 -12.80 11.27 1.54
CA LYS A 33 -13.01 12.67 2.00
C LYS A 33 -13.37 12.74 3.47
N GLN A 34 -14.17 11.79 3.97
CA GLN A 34 -14.49 11.69 5.39
C GLN A 34 -13.23 11.44 6.23
N TRP A 35 -12.30 10.62 5.77
CA TRP A 35 -11.01 10.39 6.43
C TRP A 35 -10.09 11.60 6.39
N GLU A 36 -9.99 12.29 5.25
CA GLU A 36 -9.22 13.52 5.15
C GLU A 36 -9.78 14.59 6.10
N GLY A 37 -11.11 14.70 6.20
CA GLY A 37 -11.79 15.55 7.18
C GLY A 37 -11.50 15.15 8.63
N LEU A 38 -11.57 13.85 8.96
CA LEU A 38 -11.20 13.35 10.29
C LEU A 38 -9.75 13.68 10.63
N ILE A 39 -8.83 13.61 9.68
CA ILE A 39 -7.40 13.88 9.91
C ILE A 39 -7.11 15.37 10.02
N GLN A 40 -7.80 16.20 9.23
CA GLN A 40 -7.78 17.65 9.42
C GLN A 40 -8.31 18.05 10.80
N LEU A 41 -9.37 17.38 11.29
CA LEU A 41 -9.88 17.56 12.64
C LEU A 41 -8.92 17.04 13.72
N LEU A 42 -8.09 16.06 13.42
CA LEU A 42 -7.08 15.51 14.33
C LEU A 42 -5.84 16.39 14.47
N GLY A 43 -5.59 17.32 13.53
CA GLY A 43 -4.52 18.31 13.54
C GLY A 43 -3.19 17.79 12.95
N SER A 44 -2.47 18.65 12.23
CA SER A 44 -1.18 18.37 11.58
C SER A 44 0.00 18.20 12.55
N ASP A 45 -0.19 18.55 13.82
CA ASP A 45 0.83 18.46 14.87
C ASP A 45 0.90 17.08 15.53
N SER A 46 0.37 16.04 14.90
CA SER A 46 0.59 14.65 15.33
C SER A 46 2.02 14.20 14.99
N LYS A 47 3.04 14.96 15.41
CA LYS A 47 4.36 14.39 15.59
C LYS A 47 4.27 13.40 16.74
N THR A 48 4.83 12.21 16.53
CA THR A 48 5.18 11.22 17.56
C THR A 48 4.02 10.50 18.25
N ALA A 49 3.51 9.48 17.57
CA ALA A 49 3.34 8.16 18.17
C ALA A 49 3.36 7.14 17.03
N GLY A 50 4.43 6.36 16.91
CA GLY A 50 4.72 5.48 15.76
C GLY A 50 3.67 4.44 15.36
N ARG A 51 2.49 4.46 16.00
CA ARG A 51 1.33 3.62 15.70
C ARG A 51 0.28 4.33 14.83
N LEU A 52 0.36 5.66 14.61
CA LEU A 52 -0.58 6.43 13.77
C LEU A 52 0.11 7.24 12.66
N ASP A 53 1.40 7.01 12.40
CA ASP A 53 2.14 7.72 11.34
C ASP A 53 1.56 7.49 9.93
N PHE A 54 0.68 6.50 9.77
CA PHE A 54 -0.06 6.24 8.53
C PHE A 54 -1.30 7.12 8.34
N LEU A 55 -1.78 7.77 9.41
CA LEU A 55 -2.78 8.82 9.30
C LEU A 55 -2.15 10.13 8.81
N HIS A 56 -0.85 10.14 8.50
CA HIS A 56 -0.24 11.28 7.84
C HIS A 56 -0.93 11.52 6.50
N LYS A 57 -1.27 12.79 6.25
CA LYS A 57 -1.96 13.23 5.04
C LYS A 57 -1.27 12.69 3.77
N ASP A 58 0.06 12.68 3.78
CA ASP A 58 0.90 12.21 2.67
C ASP A 58 0.66 10.73 2.32
N PHE A 59 0.65 9.82 3.31
CA PHE A 59 0.41 8.40 3.05
C PHE A 59 -0.98 8.20 2.43
N LEU A 60 -1.98 8.89 2.94
CA LEU A 60 -3.36 8.72 2.51
C LEU A 60 -3.58 9.28 1.11
N SER A 61 -3.08 10.48 0.82
CA SER A 61 -3.17 11.03 -0.53
C SER A 61 -2.47 10.12 -1.54
N SER A 62 -1.26 9.64 -1.22
CA SER A 62 -0.54 8.71 -2.09
C SER A 62 -1.27 7.37 -2.26
N TYR A 63 -1.87 6.85 -1.20
CA TYR A 63 -2.66 5.62 -1.26
C TYR A 63 -3.90 5.79 -2.15
N ARG A 64 -4.64 6.89 -2.01
CA ARG A 64 -5.79 7.21 -2.87
C ARG A 64 -5.37 7.34 -4.33
N ASP A 65 -4.32 8.13 -4.59
CA ASP A 65 -3.88 8.41 -5.95
C ASP A 65 -3.37 7.13 -6.61
N PHE A 66 -2.69 6.26 -5.87
CA PHE A 66 -2.34 4.92 -6.30
C PHE A 66 -3.57 4.06 -6.63
N LYS A 67 -4.58 4.02 -5.76
CA LYS A 67 -5.83 3.26 -6.02
C LYS A 67 -6.56 3.76 -7.27
N LYS A 68 -6.59 5.08 -7.50
CA LYS A 68 -7.15 5.67 -8.73
C LYS A 68 -6.35 5.23 -9.96
N SER A 69 -5.02 5.31 -9.91
CA SER A 69 -4.15 4.83 -11.00
C SER A 69 -4.36 3.35 -11.28
N LEU A 70 -4.49 2.50 -10.24
CA LEU A 70 -4.84 1.09 -10.43
C LEU A 70 -6.19 0.91 -11.11
N GLN A 71 -7.22 1.67 -10.70
CA GLN A 71 -8.54 1.58 -11.32
C GLN A 71 -8.47 1.88 -12.82
N HIS A 72 -7.70 2.89 -13.25
CA HIS A 72 -7.47 3.16 -14.67
C HIS A 72 -6.82 1.98 -15.41
N VAL A 73 -5.89 1.26 -14.77
CA VAL A 73 -5.29 0.03 -15.31
C VAL A 73 -6.31 -1.13 -15.36
N TYR A 74 -7.28 -1.15 -14.44
CA TYR A 74 -8.38 -2.11 -14.48
C TYR A 74 -9.36 -1.81 -15.63
N ASP A 75 -9.69 -0.53 -15.84
CA ASP A 75 -10.67 -0.05 -16.82
C ASP A 75 -10.11 0.05 -18.26
N GLY A 76 -8.79 0.11 -18.45
CA GLY A 76 -8.15 0.15 -19.77
C GLY A 76 -6.72 -0.42 -19.80
N LYS A 77 -6.27 -0.92 -20.96
CA LYS A 77 -4.89 -1.41 -21.16
C LYS A 77 -4.06 -0.42 -21.95
N THR A 78 -3.42 0.55 -21.29
CA THR A 78 -2.35 1.32 -21.90
C THR A 78 -1.07 1.16 -21.10
N THR A 79 0.07 0.97 -21.77
CA THR A 79 1.37 0.83 -21.10
C THR A 79 1.72 2.09 -20.29
N ASP A 80 1.27 3.26 -20.74
CA ASP A 80 1.48 4.52 -20.01
C ASP A 80 0.72 4.59 -18.68
N THR A 81 -0.54 4.12 -18.63
CA THR A 81 -1.30 4.08 -17.37
C THR A 81 -0.71 3.04 -16.41
N ALA A 82 -0.24 1.91 -16.93
CA ALA A 82 0.49 0.94 -16.13
C ALA A 82 1.79 1.53 -15.55
N ARG A 83 2.58 2.24 -16.36
CA ARG A 83 3.81 2.89 -15.90
C ARG A 83 3.53 3.93 -14.81
N GLN A 84 2.51 4.78 -14.99
CA GLN A 84 2.10 5.75 -13.96
C GLN A 84 1.63 5.06 -12.66
N ALA A 85 0.91 3.96 -12.76
CA ALA A 85 0.50 3.17 -11.61
C ALA A 85 1.70 2.55 -10.88
N VAL A 86 2.73 2.09 -11.63
CA VAL A 86 3.99 1.61 -11.05
C VAL A 86 4.72 2.73 -10.33
N GLU A 87 4.86 3.91 -10.94
CA GLU A 87 5.50 5.06 -10.30
C GLU A 87 4.79 5.43 -8.98
N SER A 88 3.46 5.40 -8.98
CA SER A 88 2.64 5.61 -7.78
C SER A 88 2.87 4.55 -6.71
N LEU A 89 2.90 3.26 -7.10
CA LEU A 89 3.19 2.13 -6.21
C LEU A 89 4.58 2.28 -5.58
N ILE A 90 5.61 2.56 -6.38
CA ILE A 90 6.98 2.70 -5.90
C ILE A 90 7.11 3.89 -4.94
N SER A 91 6.48 5.01 -5.26
CA SER A 91 6.44 6.18 -4.36
C SER A 91 5.84 5.80 -3.00
N LEU A 92 4.70 5.09 -3.00
CA LEU A 92 4.04 4.62 -1.79
C LEU A 92 4.92 3.62 -1.00
N MET A 93 5.59 2.70 -1.68
CA MET A 93 6.45 1.69 -1.04
C MET A 93 7.76 2.27 -0.50
N LYS A 94 8.21 3.42 -1.02
CA LYS A 94 9.35 4.18 -0.48
C LYS A 94 8.96 5.10 0.67
N ASN A 95 7.68 5.46 0.79
CA ASN A 95 7.21 6.37 1.83
C ASN A 95 7.44 5.74 3.22
N PRO A 96 8.22 6.37 4.12
CA PRO A 96 8.50 5.84 5.45
C PRO A 96 7.25 5.77 6.35
N SER A 97 6.20 6.52 6.02
CA SER A 97 4.92 6.51 6.72
C SER A 97 4.01 5.34 6.30
N THR A 98 4.38 4.56 5.28
CA THR A 98 3.60 3.38 4.87
C THR A 98 3.78 2.24 5.88
N PRO A 99 2.71 1.81 6.57
CA PRO A 99 2.82 0.70 7.51
C PRO A 99 3.11 -0.60 6.79
N GLN A 100 3.98 -1.40 7.40
CA GLN A 100 4.37 -2.70 6.87
C GLN A 100 3.15 -3.60 6.61
N ARG A 101 2.15 -3.63 7.50
CA ARG A 101 0.92 -4.42 7.30
C ARG A 101 0.18 -4.15 5.98
N PHE A 102 0.36 -2.97 5.36
CA PHE A 102 -0.25 -2.65 4.06
C PHE A 102 0.58 -3.12 2.86
N TYR A 103 1.86 -3.48 3.03
CA TYR A 103 2.72 -3.87 1.90
C TYR A 103 2.13 -5.05 1.12
N LEU A 104 1.69 -6.11 1.79
CA LEU A 104 1.12 -7.28 1.10
C LEU A 104 -0.23 -6.96 0.43
N PRO A 105 -1.22 -6.32 1.10
CA PRO A 105 -2.43 -5.83 0.44
C PRO A 105 -2.17 -4.96 -0.79
N LEU A 106 -1.26 -3.97 -0.69
CA LEU A 106 -0.90 -3.09 -1.80
C LEU A 106 -0.33 -3.85 -3.01
N LEU A 107 0.57 -4.79 -2.73
CA LEU A 107 1.17 -5.63 -3.77
C LEU A 107 0.15 -6.60 -4.38
N TYR A 108 -0.76 -7.13 -3.57
CA TYR A 108 -1.82 -8.02 -4.04
C TYR A 108 -2.82 -7.29 -4.94
N ASP A 109 -3.24 -6.09 -4.57
CA ASP A 109 -4.09 -5.24 -5.42
C ASP A 109 -3.41 -4.88 -6.75
N SER A 110 -2.08 -4.87 -6.76
CA SER A 110 -1.25 -4.61 -7.94
C SER A 110 -1.04 -5.84 -8.83
N LEU A 111 -1.60 -7.02 -8.55
CA LEU A 111 -1.26 -8.23 -9.30
C LEU A 111 -1.48 -8.12 -10.82
N LYS A 112 -2.52 -7.41 -11.28
CA LYS A 112 -2.73 -7.15 -12.71
C LYS A 112 -1.60 -6.31 -13.31
N LEU A 113 -1.08 -5.37 -12.53
CA LEU A 113 0.04 -4.51 -12.89
C LEU A 113 1.37 -5.28 -12.87
N LEU A 114 1.61 -6.09 -11.84
CA LEU A 114 2.84 -6.88 -11.69
C LEU A 114 2.96 -7.99 -12.75
N ASN A 115 1.83 -8.52 -13.23
CA ASN A 115 1.76 -9.51 -14.32
C ASN A 115 1.52 -8.87 -15.69
N TRP A 116 2.01 -7.64 -15.91
CA TRP A 116 1.85 -6.97 -17.20
C TRP A 116 2.49 -7.81 -18.32
N LYS A 117 1.71 -8.12 -19.37
CA LYS A 117 2.09 -9.12 -20.38
C LYS A 117 3.00 -8.58 -21.48
N ASP A 118 2.91 -7.30 -21.79
CA ASP A 118 3.55 -6.76 -22.99
C ASP A 118 5.05 -6.52 -22.79
N ARG A 119 5.39 -5.83 -21.69
CA ARG A 119 6.76 -5.52 -21.26
C ARG A 119 6.81 -5.42 -19.73
N PRO A 120 7.96 -5.69 -19.09
CA PRO A 120 8.15 -5.45 -17.67
C PRO A 120 7.89 -3.97 -17.36
N VAL A 121 6.93 -3.72 -16.49
CA VAL A 121 6.56 -2.35 -16.07
C VAL A 121 7.40 -1.88 -14.88
N LEU A 122 8.06 -2.79 -14.18
CA LEU A 122 9.09 -2.48 -13.19
C LEU A 122 10.46 -2.92 -13.71
N ASN A 123 11.47 -2.08 -13.50
CA ASN A 123 12.86 -2.43 -13.72
C ASN A 123 13.42 -3.33 -12.60
N VAL A 124 14.68 -3.75 -12.74
CA VAL A 124 15.35 -4.64 -11.76
C VAL A 124 15.40 -4.01 -10.37
N SER A 125 15.78 -2.74 -10.27
CA SER A 125 15.89 -2.01 -8.99
C SER A 125 14.54 -1.89 -8.27
N GLN A 126 13.48 -1.54 -8.99
CA GLN A 126 12.13 -1.43 -8.46
C GLN A 126 11.59 -2.79 -8.02
N THR A 127 11.82 -3.84 -8.80
CA THR A 127 11.38 -5.20 -8.44
C THR A 127 12.09 -5.69 -7.18
N ASN A 128 13.40 -5.44 -7.06
CA ASN A 128 14.18 -5.76 -5.87
C ASN A 128 13.70 -4.99 -4.63
N LEU A 129 13.34 -3.71 -4.76
CA LEU A 129 12.74 -2.96 -3.66
C LEU A 129 11.48 -3.66 -3.12
N LEU A 130 10.57 -4.07 -4.01
CA LEU A 130 9.31 -4.72 -3.60
C LEU A 130 9.57 -6.09 -2.96
N LEU A 131 10.54 -6.86 -3.47
CA LEU A 131 10.97 -8.12 -2.87
C LEU A 131 11.53 -7.91 -1.46
N THR A 132 12.37 -6.89 -1.25
CA THR A 132 12.88 -6.53 0.08
C THR A 132 11.73 -6.20 1.04
N LYS A 133 10.72 -5.43 0.59
CA LYS A 133 9.55 -5.13 1.43
C LYS A 133 8.76 -6.38 1.83
N LEU A 134 8.63 -7.37 0.95
CA LEU A 134 8.01 -8.66 1.30
C LEU A 134 8.87 -9.47 2.28
N GLN A 135 10.20 -9.42 2.12
CA GLN A 135 11.12 -10.07 3.05
C GLN A 135 11.00 -9.44 4.45
N ASP A 136 10.92 -8.11 4.54
CA ASP A 136 10.70 -7.39 5.81
C ASP A 136 9.44 -7.89 6.53
N LEU A 137 8.34 -8.12 5.80
CA LEU A 137 7.10 -8.66 6.37
C LEU A 137 7.27 -10.08 6.92
N SER A 138 8.01 -10.91 6.18
CA SER A 138 8.29 -12.29 6.60
C SER A 138 9.09 -12.31 7.89
N MET A 139 10.10 -11.45 8.00
CA MET A 139 10.93 -11.32 9.20
C MET A 139 10.14 -10.78 10.39
N ALA A 140 9.25 -9.81 10.14
CA ALA A 140 8.35 -9.25 11.14
C ALA A 140 7.18 -10.17 11.53
N ARG A 141 7.01 -11.31 10.86
CA ARG A 141 5.89 -12.26 11.04
C ARG A 141 4.49 -11.65 10.80
N LEU A 142 4.42 -10.54 10.06
CA LEU A 142 3.17 -9.82 9.75
C LEU A 142 2.38 -10.43 8.58
N LEU A 143 2.90 -11.49 7.95
CA LEU A 143 2.23 -12.19 6.86
C LEU A 143 0.96 -12.96 7.31
N ILE A 144 0.83 -13.24 8.61
CA ILE A 144 -0.26 -14.03 9.18
C ILE A 144 -1.49 -13.16 9.49
N GLU A 145 -1.31 -11.83 9.57
CA GLU A 145 -2.35 -10.89 9.99
C GLU A 145 -3.20 -10.35 8.83
N SER A 146 -2.92 -10.74 7.58
CA SER A 146 -3.71 -10.25 6.44
C SER A 146 -4.98 -11.07 6.24
N GLU A 147 -6.13 -10.41 6.08
CA GLU A 147 -7.40 -11.03 5.68
C GLU A 147 -7.44 -11.47 4.19
N LEU A 148 -6.26 -11.58 3.55
CA LEU A 148 -6.13 -11.94 2.15
C LEU A 148 -6.24 -13.47 1.97
N PRO A 149 -6.55 -13.93 0.74
CA PRO A 149 -6.51 -15.35 0.42
C PRO A 149 -5.14 -15.98 0.78
N PRO A 150 -5.10 -17.25 1.23
CA PRO A 150 -3.85 -17.93 1.58
C PRO A 150 -2.79 -17.89 0.47
N GLU A 151 -3.22 -17.83 -0.79
CA GLU A 151 -2.37 -17.81 -1.96
C GLU A 151 -1.77 -16.43 -2.26
N ALA A 152 -2.26 -15.35 -1.64
CA ALA A 152 -1.91 -13.98 -1.98
C ALA A 152 -0.41 -13.73 -1.98
N LEU A 153 0.30 -14.20 -0.95
CA LEU A 153 1.75 -14.08 -0.86
C LEU A 153 2.47 -14.80 -1.99
N ASN A 154 2.03 -16.01 -2.34
CA ASN A 154 2.64 -16.81 -3.39
C ASN A 154 2.35 -16.19 -4.77
N SER A 155 1.15 -15.68 -5.00
CA SER A 155 0.80 -14.96 -6.23
C SER A 155 1.66 -13.72 -6.42
N VAL A 156 1.87 -12.92 -5.37
CA VAL A 156 2.72 -11.72 -5.43
C VAL A 156 4.19 -12.10 -5.67
N ARG A 157 4.72 -13.10 -4.96
CA ARG A 157 6.10 -13.58 -5.15
C ARG A 157 6.33 -14.05 -6.58
N LEU A 158 5.40 -14.82 -7.13
CA LEU A 158 5.48 -15.31 -8.50
C LEU A 158 5.47 -14.15 -9.49
N ALA A 159 4.55 -13.20 -9.34
CA ALA A 159 4.46 -12.03 -10.23
C ALA A 159 5.75 -11.20 -10.23
N LEU A 160 6.33 -10.95 -9.05
CA LEU A 160 7.59 -10.22 -8.93
C LEU A 160 8.77 -11.01 -9.53
N ALA A 161 8.84 -12.32 -9.31
CA ALA A 161 9.90 -13.16 -9.88
C ALA A 161 9.82 -13.21 -11.42
N THR A 162 8.62 -13.33 -11.97
CA THR A 162 8.39 -13.28 -13.42
C THR A 162 8.79 -11.92 -13.99
N ASN A 163 8.35 -10.82 -13.38
CA ASN A 163 8.73 -9.49 -13.83
C ASN A 163 10.25 -9.24 -13.73
N LEU A 164 10.90 -9.72 -12.66
CA LEU A 164 12.37 -9.62 -12.53
C LEU A 164 13.09 -10.37 -13.66
N GLY A 165 12.65 -11.59 -13.96
CA GLY A 165 13.22 -12.37 -15.06
C GLY A 165 13.09 -11.66 -16.41
N HIS A 166 11.95 -11.04 -16.69
CA HIS A 166 11.76 -10.24 -17.90
C HIS A 166 12.61 -8.97 -17.90
N ALA A 167 12.67 -8.24 -16.78
CA ALA A 167 13.45 -7.01 -16.67
C ALA A 167 14.95 -7.25 -16.89
N ILE A 168 15.50 -8.35 -16.37
CA ILE A 168 16.91 -8.74 -16.58
C ILE A 168 17.20 -9.05 -18.05
N LEU A 169 16.23 -9.59 -18.79
CA LEU A 169 16.40 -9.91 -20.21
C LEU A 169 16.29 -8.68 -21.11
N GLU A 170 15.68 -7.59 -20.63
CA GLU A 170 15.53 -6.33 -21.37
C GLU A 170 16.62 -5.28 -21.06
N GLU A 171 17.36 -5.41 -19.95
CA GLU A 171 18.51 -4.56 -19.56
C GLU A 171 19.84 -5.03 -20.19
#